data_AF-A0A2N8MI27-F1
#
_entry.id   AF-A0A2N8MI27-F1
#
_cell.length_a   1.000
_cell.length_b   1.000
_cell.length_c   1.000
_cell.angle_alpha   90.00
_cell.angle_beta   90.00
_cell.angle_gamma   90.00
#
_symmetry.space_group_name_H-M   'P 1'
#
loop_
_entity.id
_entity.type
_entity.pdbx_description
1 polymer ?
#
loop_
_entity_poly.entity_id
_entity_poly.type
_entity_poly.pdbx_seq_one_letter_code
_entity_poly.pdbx_strand_id
1 'polypeptide(L)'
;MRFVGELLDELSDGPRSHELLLVIARSRFRFRWESDGPVRSRTSWLRMAGMVDVFEGEVHLTDEGRLLLATLNLDAPDHGSPGDVTELAPVAGSVADLLTGMDEESLKSRKRGSLIYIPGSQRDRGRLEAIRLLVEAAAPGIPIGDLSQFCCEKFGLNESSARSVVDTLKNIGLVGRTSSDGLAATAAAVQWLTTDLSDDLARIIHSSLFYFGEILWDLDVKEQDGTAKALAVRGSGYMSESASLSKNGVVGRLQLLLALGLVSKYSQSVWELTPRGRMFRESVRCLKWPVALGAPAIGSEVVEPPQSMRDSHEVAKELVAAGLDSVNSRRMEQAVVAAFAYLGLPSRHLGGSGLPDGEVRTLAGKLGQLLAIEAKSSKAGLVQEEFSGLLGLADQRSKINASVTVYVGPGFERRVQEAADADPRVALVSSRLLADLVVRQDSDTLSPVQLAPLLDPELPAEERERYFEELWKAQDRAAVIELTAAEILCAEAEEDWEEEGWMSVKLIRREMRSRKLVTSDIEIERALTFLSSPRIAAIELTQPPRQDSTIGSSYRAVMTLDTIKRRIAAPARQWDRLGGHSG
;
A
#
# COMPACT_ATOMS: atom_id res chain seq x y z
N MET A 1 -22.20 10.98 3.22
CA MET A 1 -21.22 11.25 4.29
C MET A 1 -21.72 10.49 5.52
N ARG A 2 -20.90 9.69 6.22
CA ARG A 2 -21.33 8.91 7.42
C ARG A 2 -20.95 9.63 8.72
N PHE A 3 -21.67 9.36 9.82
CA PHE A 3 -21.51 10.01 11.13
C PHE A 3 -21.84 11.51 11.09
N VAL A 4 -23.00 11.84 10.53
CA VAL A 4 -23.50 13.23 10.44
C VAL A 4 -24.81 13.32 11.20
N GLY A 5 -25.82 12.54 10.79
CA GLY A 5 -27.05 12.43 11.55
C GLY A 5 -26.83 11.76 12.90
N GLU A 6 -25.98 10.73 12.93
CA GLU A 6 -25.59 10.02 14.15
C GLU A 6 -24.79 10.94 15.08
N LEU A 7 -23.98 11.86 14.55
CA LEU A 7 -23.28 12.85 15.37
C LEU A 7 -24.27 13.81 16.03
N LEU A 8 -25.29 14.27 15.29
CA LEU A 8 -26.35 15.12 15.85
C LEU A 8 -27.16 14.37 16.93
N ASP A 9 -27.45 13.09 16.71
CA ASP A 9 -28.13 12.22 17.68
C ASP A 9 -27.33 12.07 18.97
N GLU A 10 -26.02 11.83 18.86
CA GLU A 10 -25.13 11.75 20.01
C GLU A 10 -25.05 13.07 20.81
N LEU A 11 -25.27 14.22 20.15
CA LEU A 11 -25.33 15.53 20.81
C LEU A 11 -26.71 15.85 21.42
N SER A 12 -27.72 15.02 21.17
CA SER A 12 -29.05 15.20 21.77
C SER A 12 -29.05 14.94 23.27
N ASP A 13 -28.17 14.06 23.74
CA ASP A 13 -27.94 13.74 25.16
C ASP A 13 -27.11 14.81 25.91
N GLY A 14 -26.54 15.78 25.19
CA GLY A 14 -25.71 16.84 25.75
C GLY A 14 -24.46 17.15 24.89
N PRO A 15 -23.77 18.27 25.20
CA PRO A 15 -22.57 18.65 24.48
C PRO A 15 -21.42 17.66 24.71
N ARG A 16 -20.56 17.49 23.70
CA ARG A 16 -19.45 16.54 23.73
C ARG A 16 -18.21 17.11 23.04
N SER A 17 -17.04 16.78 23.57
CA SER A 17 -15.76 17.12 22.94
C SER A 17 -15.53 16.32 21.65
N HIS A 18 -14.68 16.84 20.76
CA HIS A 18 -14.26 16.13 19.54
C HIS A 18 -13.60 14.78 19.84
N GLU A 19 -12.89 14.67 20.98
CA GLU A 19 -12.26 13.44 21.43
C GLU A 19 -13.30 12.38 21.83
N LEU A 20 -14.33 12.78 22.60
CA LEU A 20 -15.40 11.88 22.98
C LEU A 20 -16.21 11.43 21.75
N LEU A 21 -16.51 12.36 20.83
CA LEU A 21 -17.16 12.04 19.56
C LEU A 21 -16.32 11.08 18.71
N LEU A 22 -14.99 11.19 18.74
CA LEU A 22 -14.08 10.22 18.09
C LEU A 22 -14.14 8.85 18.77
N VAL A 23 -14.17 8.80 20.11
CA VAL A 23 -14.32 7.55 20.86
C VAL A 23 -15.65 6.88 20.54
N ILE A 24 -16.75 7.63 20.45
CA ILE A 24 -18.07 7.12 20.06
C ILE A 24 -18.05 6.61 18.61
N ALA A 25 -17.48 7.39 17.69
CA ALA A 25 -17.28 6.98 16.32
C ALA A 25 -16.52 5.64 16.23
N ARG A 26 -15.50 5.43 17.07
CA ARG A 26 -14.71 4.18 17.14
C ARG A 26 -15.42 3.03 17.85
N SER A 27 -16.14 3.29 18.93
CA SER A 27 -16.70 2.24 19.79
C SER A 27 -18.08 1.80 19.31
N ARG A 28 -18.98 2.74 19.05
CA ARG A 28 -20.37 2.50 18.66
C ARG A 28 -20.53 2.31 17.16
N PHE A 29 -19.74 3.04 16.36
CA PHE A 29 -19.84 3.03 14.89
C PHE A 29 -18.59 2.45 14.18
N ARG A 30 -17.64 1.88 14.93
CA ARG A 30 -16.36 1.27 14.50
C ARG A 30 -15.63 1.98 13.35
N PHE A 31 -15.64 3.31 13.35
CA PHE A 31 -14.79 4.09 12.46
C PHE A 31 -13.33 3.92 12.85
N ARG A 32 -12.46 3.60 11.88
CA ARG A 32 -11.01 3.46 12.08
C ARG A 32 -10.26 4.81 11.97
N TRP A 33 -10.87 5.90 12.43
CA TRP A 33 -10.22 7.21 12.39
C TRP A 33 -9.14 7.27 13.45
N GLU A 34 -7.91 7.59 13.08
CA GLU A 34 -6.75 7.63 14.00
C GLU A 34 -6.61 8.99 14.70
N SER A 35 -7.16 10.05 14.10
CA SER A 35 -7.21 11.41 14.65
C SER A 35 -8.64 11.95 14.69
N ASP A 36 -8.83 13.07 15.38
CA ASP A 36 -10.12 13.78 15.46
C ASP A 36 -10.45 14.59 14.19
N GLY A 37 -9.53 14.68 13.22
CA GLY A 37 -9.69 15.43 11.97
C GLY A 37 -10.99 15.13 11.22
N PRO A 38 -11.41 13.86 11.04
CA PRO A 38 -12.68 13.51 10.43
C PRO A 38 -13.91 14.01 11.22
N VAL A 39 -13.84 14.00 12.56
CA VAL A 39 -14.89 14.53 13.44
C VAL A 39 -14.93 16.06 13.31
N ARG A 40 -13.77 16.72 13.39
CA ARG A 40 -13.64 18.17 13.22
C ARG A 40 -14.21 18.65 11.89
N SER A 41 -13.88 17.95 10.80
CA SER A 41 -14.40 18.27 9.46
C SER A 41 -15.93 18.25 9.42
N ARG A 42 -16.58 17.25 10.03
CA ARG A 42 -18.05 17.14 10.10
C ARG A 42 -18.67 18.21 10.97
N THR A 43 -18.09 18.46 12.14
CA THR A 43 -18.56 19.50 13.05
C THR A 43 -18.40 20.89 12.44
N SER A 44 -17.33 21.14 11.66
CA SER A 44 -17.18 22.40 10.91
C SER A 44 -18.24 22.57 9.85
N TRP A 45 -18.59 21.48 9.14
CA TRP A 45 -19.65 21.50 8.13
C TRP A 45 -21.03 21.78 8.74
N LEU A 46 -21.34 21.08 9.83
CA LEU A 46 -22.58 21.27 10.59
C LEU A 46 -22.64 22.66 11.22
N ARG A 47 -21.51 23.21 11.66
CA ARG A 47 -21.42 24.58 12.20
C ARG A 47 -21.67 25.63 11.14
N MET A 48 -21.07 25.49 9.95
CA MET A 48 -21.36 26.38 8.82
C MET A 48 -22.83 26.31 8.40
N ALA A 49 -23.47 25.15 8.56
CA ALA A 49 -24.90 24.97 8.31
C ALA A 49 -25.81 25.44 9.46
N GLY A 50 -25.25 25.93 10.58
CA GLY A 50 -26.01 26.37 11.75
C GLY A 50 -26.62 25.23 12.59
N MET A 51 -26.22 23.99 12.37
CA MET A 51 -26.78 22.80 13.03
C MET A 51 -26.09 22.46 14.36
N VAL A 52 -24.86 22.92 14.55
CA VAL A 52 -24.11 22.79 15.80
C VAL A 52 -23.30 24.05 16.06
N ASP A 53 -22.99 24.30 17.31
CA ASP A 53 -22.03 25.33 17.73
C ASP A 53 -20.84 24.72 18.46
N VAL A 54 -19.75 25.50 18.56
CA VAL A 54 -18.57 25.09 19.31
C VAL A 54 -18.18 26.20 20.26
N PHE A 55 -18.30 25.94 21.56
CA PHE A 55 -17.84 26.80 22.63
C PHE A 55 -17.38 25.95 23.82
N GLU A 56 -16.52 26.51 24.67
CA GLU A 56 -15.90 25.81 25.81
C GLU A 56 -15.18 24.48 25.45
N GLY A 57 -14.79 24.30 24.19
CA GLY A 57 -14.12 23.09 23.71
C GLY A 57 -15.06 21.92 23.40
N GLU A 58 -16.37 22.14 23.49
CA GLU A 58 -17.39 21.13 23.21
C GLU A 58 -18.25 21.52 22.00
N VAL A 59 -18.88 20.50 21.40
CA VAL A 59 -19.82 20.66 20.30
C VAL A 59 -21.23 20.62 20.88
N HIS A 60 -22.03 21.65 20.58
CA HIS A 60 -23.38 21.82 21.10
C HIS A 60 -24.39 21.71 19.96
N LEU A 61 -25.49 20.99 20.18
CA LEU A 61 -26.59 20.92 19.24
C LEU A 61 -27.44 22.21 19.29
N THR A 62 -27.66 22.86 18.15
CA THR A 62 -28.56 24.04 18.04
C THR A 62 -30.01 23.60 17.87
N ASP A 63 -30.94 24.55 17.92
CA ASP A 63 -32.37 24.26 17.69
C ASP A 63 -32.64 23.86 16.23
N GLU A 64 -31.94 24.47 15.28
CA GLU A 64 -31.95 24.08 13.88
C GLU A 64 -31.40 22.65 13.70
N GLY A 65 -30.35 22.29 14.45
CA GLY A 65 -29.80 20.93 14.48
C GLY A 65 -30.80 19.90 15.01
N ARG A 66 -31.57 20.23 16.06
CA ARG A 66 -32.66 19.39 16.59
C ARG A 66 -33.78 19.20 15.57
N LEU A 67 -34.17 20.28 14.89
CA LEU A 67 -35.21 20.22 13.85
C LEU A 67 -34.78 19.33 12.68
N LEU A 68 -33.52 19.43 12.24
CA LEU A 68 -32.98 18.54 11.22
C LEU A 68 -32.98 17.09 11.71
N LEU A 69 -32.45 16.83 12.92
CA LEU A 69 -32.39 15.49 13.51
C LEU A 69 -33.76 14.81 13.53
N ALA A 70 -34.83 15.53 13.88
CA ALA A 70 -36.20 14.99 13.90
C ALA A 70 -36.72 14.53 12.52
N THR A 71 -36.10 14.99 11.43
CA THR A 71 -36.46 14.58 10.05
C THR A 71 -35.60 13.44 9.52
N LEU A 72 -34.50 13.10 10.19
CA LEU A 72 -33.57 12.08 9.74
C LEU A 72 -34.04 10.70 10.21
N ASN A 73 -34.13 9.75 9.27
CA ASN A 73 -34.22 8.35 9.62
C ASN A 73 -32.80 7.81 9.84
N LEU A 74 -32.40 7.69 11.10
CA LEU A 74 -31.08 7.17 11.46
C LEU A 74 -31.14 5.65 11.51
N ASP A 75 -30.33 4.99 10.68
CA ASP A 75 -30.08 3.57 10.86
C ASP A 75 -29.29 3.38 12.16
N ALA A 76 -29.79 2.53 13.06
CA ALA A 76 -29.00 2.09 14.21
C ALA A 76 -27.67 1.51 13.69
N PRO A 77 -26.54 1.65 14.44
CA PRO A 77 -25.35 0.88 14.12
C PRO A 77 -25.79 -0.57 13.99
N ASP A 78 -25.59 -1.14 12.80
CA ASP A 78 -26.01 -2.50 12.45
C ASP A 78 -25.21 -3.48 13.32
N HIS A 79 -25.61 -3.60 14.58
CA HIS A 79 -25.44 -4.81 15.36
C HIS A 79 -26.39 -5.78 14.69
N GLY A 80 -25.96 -6.36 13.57
CA GLY A 80 -26.74 -7.28 12.73
C GLY A 80 -27.79 -7.94 13.59
N SER A 81 -29.00 -7.39 13.54
CA SER A 81 -30.06 -7.84 14.45
C SER A 81 -30.18 -9.33 14.15
N PRO A 82 -30.23 -10.21 15.16
CA PRO A 82 -30.31 -11.66 14.94
C PRO A 82 -31.67 -11.98 14.33
N GLY A 83 -31.85 -11.62 13.05
CA GLY A 83 -32.94 -12.05 12.21
C GLY A 83 -32.73 -13.53 11.99
N ASP A 84 -33.68 -14.30 12.51
CA ASP A 84 -33.86 -15.75 12.40
C ASP A 84 -32.68 -16.48 11.78
N VAL A 85 -31.87 -17.08 12.66
CA VAL A 85 -30.92 -18.13 12.30
C VAL A 85 -31.73 -19.28 11.73
N THR A 86 -32.05 -19.21 10.44
CA THR A 86 -32.66 -20.30 9.70
C THR A 86 -31.54 -21.27 9.40
N GLU A 87 -31.68 -22.48 9.95
CA GLU A 87 -30.87 -23.64 9.63
C GLU A 87 -30.62 -23.74 8.13
N LEU A 88 -29.40 -24.13 7.71
CA LEU A 88 -29.11 -24.31 6.29
C LEU A 88 -29.99 -25.42 5.74
N ALA A 89 -30.48 -25.24 4.52
CA ALA A 89 -31.28 -26.28 3.89
C ALA A 89 -30.45 -27.57 3.73
N PRO A 90 -31.02 -28.77 3.99
CA PRO A 90 -30.31 -30.02 3.85
C PRO A 90 -29.81 -30.20 2.40
N VAL A 91 -28.63 -30.78 2.24
CA VAL A 91 -28.08 -31.07 0.90
C VAL A 91 -28.71 -32.35 0.34
N ALA A 92 -29.11 -32.34 -0.93
CA ALA A 92 -29.71 -33.49 -1.59
C ALA A 92 -29.31 -33.61 -3.07
N GLY A 93 -29.51 -34.80 -3.65
CA GLY A 93 -29.40 -35.06 -5.08
C GLY A 93 -28.02 -34.71 -5.69
N SER A 94 -28.05 -34.12 -6.88
CA SER A 94 -26.85 -33.77 -7.67
C SER A 94 -25.94 -32.77 -6.94
N VAL A 95 -26.49 -31.94 -6.03
CA VAL A 95 -25.68 -31.03 -5.20
C VAL A 95 -24.91 -31.81 -4.12
N ALA A 96 -25.52 -32.86 -3.55
CA ALA A 96 -24.83 -33.73 -2.60
C ALA A 96 -23.72 -34.54 -3.29
N ASP A 97 -23.97 -35.00 -4.52
CA ASP A 97 -22.97 -35.70 -5.33
C ASP A 97 -21.76 -34.81 -5.62
N LEU A 98 -21.99 -33.54 -5.98
CA LEU A 98 -20.92 -32.54 -6.18
C LEU A 98 -20.05 -32.39 -4.93
N LEU A 99 -20.65 -32.25 -3.75
CA LEU A 99 -19.90 -32.06 -2.50
C LEU A 99 -19.17 -33.33 -2.06
N THR A 100 -19.78 -34.50 -2.25
CA THR A 100 -19.16 -35.79 -1.88
C THR A 100 -17.94 -36.09 -2.74
N GLY A 101 -17.94 -35.64 -4.00
CA GLY A 101 -16.79 -35.72 -4.90
C GLY A 101 -15.66 -34.72 -4.60
N MET A 102 -15.75 -33.90 -3.55
CA MET A 102 -14.72 -32.90 -3.23
C MET A 102 -13.58 -33.48 -2.39
N ASP A 103 -12.46 -33.75 -3.06
CA ASP A 103 -11.17 -34.06 -2.45
C ASP A 103 -10.20 -32.86 -2.52
N GLU A 104 -8.98 -33.05 -2.05
CA GLU A 104 -8.00 -31.96 -2.01
C GLU A 104 -7.55 -31.53 -3.42
N GLU A 105 -7.52 -32.45 -4.38
CA GLU A 105 -7.13 -32.17 -5.76
C GLU A 105 -8.24 -31.41 -6.51
N SER A 106 -9.50 -31.83 -6.33
CA SER A 106 -10.66 -31.13 -6.88
C SER A 106 -10.76 -29.71 -6.32
N LEU A 107 -10.51 -29.54 -5.01
CA LEU A 107 -10.50 -28.22 -4.36
C LEU A 107 -9.42 -27.28 -4.92
N LYS A 108 -8.24 -27.81 -5.26
CA LYS A 108 -7.11 -27.06 -5.86
C LYS A 108 -7.34 -26.74 -7.34
N SER A 109 -8.05 -27.58 -8.07
CA SER A 109 -8.29 -27.47 -9.52
C SER A 109 -9.51 -26.62 -9.90
N ARG A 110 -10.29 -26.15 -8.92
CA ARG A 110 -11.40 -25.20 -9.12
C ARG A 110 -10.98 -23.98 -9.95
N LYS A 111 -11.94 -23.45 -10.72
CA LYS A 111 -11.72 -22.32 -11.63
C LYS A 111 -11.30 -21.08 -10.85
N ARG A 112 -10.29 -20.38 -11.37
CA ARG A 112 -9.76 -19.16 -10.75
C ARG A 112 -10.67 -17.94 -10.93
N GLY A 113 -11.50 -17.90 -11.97
CA GLY A 113 -12.46 -16.82 -12.19
C GLY A 113 -11.85 -15.42 -12.02
N SER A 114 -10.94 -15.05 -12.92
CA SER A 114 -10.20 -13.78 -12.89
C SER A 114 -11.10 -12.55 -13.04
N LEU A 115 -12.23 -12.72 -13.72
CA LEU A 115 -13.32 -11.75 -13.84
C LEU A 115 -14.65 -12.49 -13.62
N ILE A 116 -15.44 -12.04 -12.66
CA ILE A 116 -16.78 -12.56 -12.36
C ILE A 116 -17.73 -11.39 -12.53
N TYR A 117 -18.65 -11.51 -13.49
CA TYR A 117 -19.62 -10.47 -13.79
C TYR A 117 -21.00 -11.08 -13.96
N ILE A 118 -21.96 -10.60 -13.18
CA ILE A 118 -23.37 -10.97 -13.25
C ILE A 118 -24.19 -9.68 -13.27
N PRO A 119 -25.12 -9.52 -14.23
CA PRO A 119 -25.97 -8.36 -14.31
C PRO A 119 -26.96 -8.33 -13.13
N GLY A 120 -27.45 -7.14 -12.79
CA GLY A 120 -28.44 -6.96 -11.74
C GLY A 120 -27.98 -6.04 -10.61
N SER A 121 -28.96 -5.33 -10.06
CA SER A 121 -28.74 -4.38 -8.96
C SER A 121 -28.56 -5.12 -7.63
N GLN A 122 -27.98 -4.43 -6.64
CA GLN A 122 -27.88 -4.94 -5.26
C GLN A 122 -29.21 -4.85 -4.50
N ARG A 123 -30.21 -4.14 -5.04
CA ARG A 123 -31.56 -4.04 -4.46
C ARG A 123 -32.41 -5.21 -4.97
N ASP A 124 -33.30 -5.71 -4.11
CA ASP A 124 -34.35 -6.68 -4.43
C ASP A 124 -33.87 -7.99 -5.09
N ARG A 125 -32.79 -8.61 -4.58
CA ARG A 125 -32.26 -9.91 -5.07
C ARG A 125 -31.95 -9.98 -6.58
N GLY A 126 -31.88 -8.85 -7.29
CA GLY A 126 -31.84 -8.83 -8.76
C GLY A 126 -30.68 -9.60 -9.43
N ARG A 127 -29.57 -9.84 -8.72
CA ARG A 127 -28.50 -10.73 -9.20
C ARG A 127 -28.84 -12.21 -9.15
N LEU A 128 -29.52 -12.66 -8.09
CA LEU A 128 -29.94 -14.07 -8.01
C LEU A 128 -31.01 -14.37 -9.06
N GLU A 129 -31.93 -13.43 -9.28
CA GLU A 129 -32.93 -13.51 -10.34
C GLU A 129 -32.27 -13.54 -11.73
N ALA A 130 -31.25 -12.71 -11.96
CA ALA A 130 -30.49 -12.75 -13.20
C ALA A 130 -29.79 -14.10 -13.41
N ILE A 131 -29.15 -14.66 -12.39
CA ILE A 131 -28.55 -16.01 -12.46
C ILE A 131 -29.63 -17.03 -12.83
N ARG A 132 -30.77 -17.00 -12.16
CA ARG A 132 -31.87 -17.94 -12.40
C ARG A 132 -32.35 -17.88 -13.85
N LEU A 133 -32.67 -16.69 -14.35
CA LEU A 133 -33.10 -16.49 -15.75
C LEU A 133 -32.07 -17.00 -16.76
N LEU A 134 -30.79 -16.78 -16.50
CA LEU A 134 -29.71 -17.25 -17.37
C LEU A 134 -29.58 -18.79 -17.37
N VAL A 135 -29.75 -19.44 -16.21
CA VAL A 135 -29.71 -20.90 -16.10
C VAL A 135 -30.95 -21.53 -16.71
N GLU A 136 -32.13 -20.92 -16.53
CA GLU A 136 -33.38 -21.35 -17.19
C GLU A 136 -33.25 -21.29 -18.72
N ALA A 137 -32.68 -20.21 -19.26
CA ALA A 137 -32.43 -20.07 -20.70
C ALA A 137 -31.45 -21.13 -21.23
N ALA A 138 -30.46 -21.52 -20.43
CA ALA A 138 -29.47 -22.53 -20.81
C ALA A 138 -29.92 -23.98 -20.52
N ALA A 139 -30.99 -24.20 -19.75
CA ALA A 139 -31.44 -25.53 -19.33
C ALA A 139 -31.68 -26.54 -20.47
N PRO A 140 -32.38 -26.20 -21.58
CA PRO A 140 -32.64 -27.15 -22.66
C PRO A 140 -31.41 -27.41 -23.57
N GLY A 141 -30.30 -26.70 -23.36
CA GLY A 141 -29.19 -26.63 -24.29
C GLY A 141 -29.34 -25.44 -25.24
N ILE A 142 -28.31 -24.59 -25.31
CA ILE A 142 -28.31 -23.35 -26.08
C ILE A 142 -26.93 -23.12 -26.72
N PRO A 143 -26.85 -22.61 -27.96
CA PRO A 143 -25.59 -22.14 -28.53
C PRO A 143 -24.97 -21.00 -27.72
N ILE A 144 -23.63 -20.92 -27.68
CA ILE A 144 -22.91 -19.87 -26.93
C ILE A 144 -23.28 -18.48 -27.46
N GLY A 145 -23.39 -18.33 -28.79
CA GLY A 145 -23.79 -17.08 -29.45
C GLY A 145 -25.19 -16.63 -29.02
N ASP A 146 -26.14 -17.56 -29.01
CA ASP A 146 -27.55 -17.29 -28.67
C ASP A 146 -27.70 -16.90 -27.20
N LEU A 147 -26.97 -17.55 -26.30
CA LEU A 147 -26.97 -17.16 -24.88
C LEU A 147 -26.35 -15.77 -24.68
N SER A 148 -25.30 -15.43 -25.44
CA SER A 148 -24.72 -14.09 -25.43
C SER A 148 -25.72 -13.05 -25.96
N GLN A 149 -26.46 -13.36 -27.04
CA GLN A 149 -27.50 -12.48 -27.57
C GLN A 149 -28.64 -12.28 -26.55
N PHE A 150 -29.10 -13.36 -25.91
CA PHE A 150 -30.08 -13.29 -24.83
C PHE A 150 -29.62 -12.35 -23.71
N CYS A 151 -28.33 -12.38 -23.33
CA CYS A 151 -27.78 -11.46 -22.35
C CYS A 151 -27.86 -9.99 -22.79
N CYS A 152 -27.54 -9.70 -24.06
CA CYS A 152 -27.63 -8.35 -24.63
C CYS A 152 -29.06 -7.82 -24.58
N GLU A 153 -30.03 -8.64 -25.03
CA GLU A 153 -31.43 -8.25 -25.13
C GLU A 153 -32.12 -8.13 -23.77
N LYS A 154 -31.90 -9.10 -22.88
CA LYS A 154 -32.62 -9.18 -21.60
C LYS A 154 -32.08 -8.17 -20.57
N PHE A 155 -30.78 -7.91 -20.59
CA PHE A 155 -30.11 -7.08 -19.57
C PHE A 155 -29.51 -5.78 -20.13
N GLY A 156 -29.70 -5.49 -21.43
CA GLY A 156 -29.18 -4.27 -22.07
C GLY A 156 -27.65 -4.21 -22.11
N LEU A 157 -26.99 -5.37 -22.21
CA LEU A 157 -25.53 -5.47 -22.17
C LEU A 157 -24.91 -5.27 -23.56
N ASN A 158 -23.68 -4.76 -23.59
CA ASN A 158 -22.85 -4.87 -24.78
C ASN A 158 -22.30 -6.30 -24.93
N GLU A 159 -21.83 -6.63 -26.14
CA GLU A 159 -21.41 -7.99 -26.49
C GLU A 159 -20.26 -8.52 -25.62
N SER A 160 -19.28 -7.67 -25.27
CA SER A 160 -18.16 -8.08 -24.41
C SER A 160 -18.61 -8.39 -22.97
N SER A 161 -19.58 -7.64 -22.45
CA SER A 161 -20.18 -7.88 -21.14
C SER A 161 -21.03 -9.15 -21.16
N ALA A 162 -21.81 -9.37 -22.22
CA ALA A 162 -22.59 -10.60 -22.40
C ALA A 162 -21.69 -11.86 -22.43
N ARG A 163 -20.58 -11.83 -23.19
CA ARG A 163 -19.58 -12.92 -23.16
C ARG A 163 -19.01 -13.14 -21.77
N SER A 164 -18.74 -12.07 -21.03
CA SER A 164 -18.25 -12.15 -19.64
C SER A 164 -19.27 -12.80 -18.69
N VAL A 165 -20.58 -12.59 -18.90
CA VAL A 165 -21.64 -13.29 -18.16
C VAL A 165 -21.62 -14.78 -18.48
N VAL A 166 -21.56 -15.15 -19.76
CA VAL A 166 -21.52 -16.55 -20.19
C VAL A 166 -20.29 -17.28 -19.61
N ASP A 167 -19.13 -16.64 -19.63
CA ASP A 167 -17.91 -17.21 -19.03
C ASP A 167 -18.00 -17.28 -17.49
N THR A 168 -18.70 -16.33 -16.87
CA THR A 168 -19.00 -16.39 -15.43
C THR A 168 -19.83 -17.62 -15.10
N LEU A 169 -20.93 -17.89 -15.83
CA LEU A 169 -21.80 -19.06 -15.61
C LEU A 169 -21.04 -20.38 -15.71
N LYS A 170 -20.10 -20.49 -16.68
CA LYS A 170 -19.22 -21.66 -16.80
C LYS A 170 -18.29 -21.77 -15.59
N ASN A 171 -17.65 -20.67 -15.20
CA ASN A 171 -16.66 -20.64 -14.11
C ASN A 171 -17.27 -20.96 -12.74
N ILE A 172 -18.54 -20.60 -12.52
CA ILE A 172 -19.26 -20.87 -11.28
C ILE A 172 -20.05 -22.19 -11.31
N GLY A 173 -19.89 -23.00 -12.37
CA GLY A 173 -20.41 -24.37 -12.43
C GLY A 173 -21.89 -24.53 -12.78
N LEU A 174 -22.55 -23.46 -13.24
CA LEU A 174 -23.98 -23.49 -13.53
C LEU A 174 -24.30 -24.03 -14.93
N VAL A 175 -23.37 -23.86 -15.87
CA VAL A 175 -23.49 -24.42 -17.23
C VAL A 175 -22.23 -25.19 -17.63
N GLY A 176 -22.41 -26.27 -18.38
CA GLY A 176 -21.36 -27.10 -18.94
C GLY A 176 -21.40 -27.13 -20.46
N ARG A 177 -20.26 -27.41 -21.12
CA ARG A 177 -20.21 -27.61 -22.57
C ARG A 177 -20.84 -28.94 -22.95
N THR A 178 -21.74 -28.91 -23.92
CA THR A 178 -22.35 -30.11 -24.54
C THR A 178 -21.79 -30.39 -25.94
N SER A 179 -21.27 -29.36 -26.62
CA SER A 179 -20.56 -29.47 -27.89
C SER A 179 -19.50 -28.36 -28.03
N SER A 180 -18.89 -28.21 -29.21
CA SER A 180 -17.94 -27.12 -29.49
C SER A 180 -18.57 -25.73 -29.32
N ASP A 181 -19.86 -25.60 -29.61
CA ASP A 181 -20.62 -24.35 -29.56
C ASP A 181 -21.87 -24.42 -28.66
N GLY A 182 -22.16 -25.57 -28.05
CA GLY A 182 -23.32 -25.79 -27.17
C GLY A 182 -22.98 -25.71 -25.69
N LEU A 183 -23.87 -25.09 -24.93
CA LEU A 183 -23.90 -25.10 -23.45
C LEU A 183 -25.23 -25.64 -22.95
N ALA A 184 -25.24 -26.31 -21.81
CA ALA A 184 -26.46 -26.64 -21.09
C ALA A 184 -26.28 -26.43 -19.58
N ALA A 185 -27.37 -26.21 -18.84
CA ALA A 185 -27.31 -26.18 -17.38
C ALA A 185 -26.78 -27.51 -16.82
N THR A 186 -25.95 -27.46 -15.78
CA THR A 186 -25.45 -28.68 -15.11
C THR A 186 -26.58 -29.37 -14.33
N ALA A 187 -26.45 -30.67 -14.04
CA ALA A 187 -27.48 -31.41 -13.30
C ALA A 187 -27.80 -30.75 -11.94
N ALA A 188 -26.76 -30.26 -11.24
CA ALA A 188 -26.93 -29.53 -9.99
C ALA A 188 -27.62 -28.17 -10.18
N ALA A 189 -27.34 -27.46 -11.28
CA ALA A 189 -28.02 -26.20 -11.60
C ALA A 189 -29.51 -26.42 -11.96
N VAL A 190 -29.83 -27.48 -12.71
CA VAL A 190 -31.21 -27.87 -13.00
C VAL A 190 -31.97 -28.23 -11.72
N GLN A 191 -31.35 -28.97 -10.80
CA GLN A 191 -31.95 -29.23 -9.49
C GLN A 191 -32.14 -27.95 -8.68
N TRP A 192 -31.14 -27.05 -8.66
CA TRP A 192 -31.26 -25.77 -7.99
C TRP A 192 -32.44 -24.94 -8.53
N LEU A 193 -32.69 -24.92 -9.85
CA LEU A 193 -33.86 -24.25 -10.43
C LEU A 193 -35.20 -24.75 -9.87
N THR A 194 -35.27 -26.03 -9.49
CA THR A 194 -36.50 -26.62 -8.90
C THR A 194 -36.69 -26.31 -7.43
N THR A 195 -35.61 -26.17 -6.67
CA THR A 195 -35.65 -25.94 -5.22
C THR A 195 -35.62 -24.46 -4.86
N ASP A 196 -34.99 -23.64 -5.70
CA ASP A 196 -34.75 -22.20 -5.50
C ASP A 196 -34.02 -21.88 -4.18
N LEU A 197 -33.25 -22.84 -3.67
CA LEU A 197 -32.51 -22.71 -2.41
C LEU A 197 -31.18 -22.00 -2.64
N SER A 198 -30.97 -20.86 -1.99
CA SER A 198 -29.71 -20.10 -2.08
C SER A 198 -28.51 -20.90 -1.58
N ASP A 199 -28.71 -21.82 -0.64
CA ASP A 199 -27.63 -22.66 -0.09
C ASP A 199 -27.09 -23.64 -1.12
N ASP A 200 -27.97 -24.20 -1.95
CA ASP A 200 -27.57 -25.10 -3.03
C ASP A 200 -26.84 -24.34 -4.13
N LEU A 201 -27.28 -23.12 -4.47
CA LEU A 201 -26.51 -22.24 -5.35
C LEU A 201 -25.11 -21.96 -4.79
N ALA A 202 -25.01 -21.63 -3.49
CA ALA A 202 -23.73 -21.38 -2.85
C ALA A 202 -22.81 -22.62 -2.87
N ARG A 203 -23.36 -23.83 -2.65
CA ARG A 203 -22.64 -25.11 -2.74
C ARG A 203 -22.13 -25.39 -4.16
N ILE A 204 -22.95 -25.15 -5.18
CA ILE A 204 -22.56 -25.29 -6.59
C ILE A 204 -21.40 -24.35 -6.92
N ILE A 205 -21.53 -23.06 -6.57
CA ILE A 205 -20.46 -22.07 -6.80
C ILE A 205 -19.19 -22.48 -6.04
N HIS A 206 -19.31 -22.89 -4.78
CA HIS A 206 -18.19 -23.35 -3.96
C HIS A 206 -17.46 -24.54 -4.60
N SER A 207 -18.18 -25.50 -5.17
CA SER A 207 -17.59 -26.68 -5.82
C SER A 207 -16.79 -26.35 -7.07
N SER A 208 -17.08 -25.21 -7.73
CA SER A 208 -16.51 -24.85 -9.03
C SER A 208 -15.52 -23.69 -8.99
N LEU A 209 -15.67 -22.78 -8.03
CA LEU A 209 -14.91 -21.54 -7.95
C LEU A 209 -13.91 -21.57 -6.80
N PHE A 210 -12.64 -21.37 -7.13
CA PHE A 210 -11.55 -21.37 -6.15
C PHE A 210 -11.71 -20.20 -5.16
N TYR A 211 -11.34 -20.39 -3.90
CA TYR A 211 -11.35 -19.36 -2.86
C TYR A 211 -12.73 -18.70 -2.66
N PHE A 212 -13.80 -19.52 -2.69
CA PHE A 212 -15.17 -19.06 -2.46
C PHE A 212 -15.67 -19.39 -1.06
N GLY A 213 -15.38 -20.59 -0.54
CA GLY A 213 -15.70 -20.94 0.85
C GLY A 213 -14.59 -20.50 1.82
N GLU A 214 -13.35 -20.55 1.35
CA GLU A 214 -12.14 -20.16 2.08
C GLU A 214 -12.17 -18.70 2.52
N ILE A 215 -12.73 -17.82 1.68
CA ILE A 215 -12.87 -16.39 2.01
C ILE A 215 -13.74 -16.16 3.26
N LEU A 216 -14.64 -17.08 3.61
CA LEU A 216 -15.44 -17.01 4.83
C LEU A 216 -14.61 -17.35 6.07
N TRP A 217 -13.65 -18.29 5.96
CA TRP A 217 -12.66 -18.53 7.02
C TRP A 217 -11.80 -17.29 7.26
N ASP A 218 -11.32 -16.69 6.19
CA ASP A 218 -10.46 -15.50 6.22
C ASP A 218 -11.18 -14.21 6.66
N LEU A 219 -12.51 -14.21 6.72
CA LEU A 219 -13.34 -13.11 7.22
C LEU A 219 -13.76 -13.27 8.69
N ASP A 220 -13.72 -14.48 9.24
CA ASP A 220 -14.15 -14.74 10.62
C ASP A 220 -13.10 -14.36 11.67
N VAL A 221 -11.87 -14.09 11.25
CA VAL A 221 -10.78 -13.68 12.15
C VAL A 221 -10.94 -12.20 12.51
N LYS A 222 -11.42 -11.92 13.72
CA LYS A 222 -11.83 -10.58 14.21
C LYS A 222 -10.79 -9.46 14.06
N GLU A 223 -9.50 -9.80 13.97
CA GLU A 223 -8.38 -8.84 13.87
C GLU A 223 -7.87 -8.63 12.44
N GLN A 224 -8.37 -9.39 11.46
CA GLN A 224 -7.87 -9.34 10.09
C GLN A 224 -8.54 -8.26 9.23
N ASP A 225 -7.79 -7.76 8.25
CA ASP A 225 -8.28 -6.82 7.25
C ASP A 225 -9.26 -7.54 6.29
N GLY A 226 -10.55 -7.21 6.41
CA GLY A 226 -11.65 -7.72 5.58
C GLY A 226 -11.80 -7.01 4.22
N THR A 227 -10.80 -6.25 3.77
CA THR A 227 -10.84 -5.64 2.43
C THR A 227 -10.55 -6.67 1.34
N ALA A 228 -11.15 -6.47 0.15
CA ALA A 228 -10.91 -7.35 -1.00
C ALA A 228 -9.42 -7.45 -1.40
N LYS A 229 -8.62 -6.41 -1.11
CA LYS A 229 -7.16 -6.43 -1.34
C LYS A 229 -6.47 -7.40 -0.39
N ALA A 230 -6.77 -7.32 0.91
CA ALA A 230 -6.18 -8.21 1.90
C ALA A 230 -6.63 -9.66 1.70
N LEU A 231 -7.90 -9.87 1.35
CA LEU A 231 -8.44 -11.19 1.01
C LEU A 231 -7.81 -11.77 -0.27
N ALA A 232 -7.41 -10.94 -1.25
CA ALA A 232 -6.69 -11.41 -2.44
C ALA A 232 -5.29 -11.95 -2.11
N VAL A 233 -4.60 -11.27 -1.19
CA VAL A 233 -3.29 -11.74 -0.69
C VAL A 233 -3.46 -13.09 0.03
N ARG A 234 -4.40 -13.19 0.97
CA ARG A 234 -4.65 -14.46 1.70
C ARG A 234 -5.09 -15.57 0.76
N GLY A 235 -6.00 -15.28 -0.17
CA GLY A 235 -6.45 -16.22 -1.20
C GLY A 235 -5.33 -16.74 -2.09
N SER A 236 -4.30 -15.94 -2.34
CA SER A 236 -3.10 -16.38 -3.08
C SER A 236 -2.27 -17.38 -2.26
N GLY A 237 -2.31 -17.34 -0.93
CA GLY A 237 -1.65 -18.30 -0.04
C GLY A 237 -2.21 -19.72 -0.11
N TYR A 238 -3.41 -19.90 -0.66
CA TYR A 238 -3.99 -21.22 -0.96
C TYR A 238 -3.54 -21.79 -2.33
N MET A 239 -2.67 -21.08 -3.05
CA MET A 239 -2.18 -21.45 -4.39
C MET A 239 -0.73 -21.95 -4.32
N SER A 240 -0.29 -22.71 -5.33
CA SER A 240 1.13 -23.07 -5.49
C SER A 240 1.99 -21.84 -5.80
N GLU A 241 3.28 -21.92 -5.49
CA GLU A 241 4.24 -20.82 -5.70
C GLU A 241 4.16 -20.24 -7.12
N SER A 242 4.06 -18.91 -7.22
CA SER A 242 3.92 -18.07 -8.43
C SER A 242 2.51 -17.66 -8.88
N ALA A 243 1.44 -18.25 -8.34
CA ALA A 243 0.08 -17.87 -8.76
C ALA A 243 -0.58 -16.86 -7.79
N SER A 244 -1.22 -15.82 -8.32
CA SER A 244 -1.91 -14.80 -7.51
C SER A 244 -3.39 -14.69 -7.88
N LEU A 245 -4.21 -14.40 -6.86
CA LEU A 245 -5.61 -14.11 -7.02
C LEU A 245 -5.80 -12.59 -7.16
N SER A 246 -6.46 -12.14 -8.23
CA SER A 246 -6.66 -10.71 -8.47
C SER A 246 -7.69 -10.11 -7.50
N LYS A 247 -7.51 -8.83 -7.13
CA LYS A 247 -8.49 -8.06 -6.36
C LYS A 247 -9.88 -8.10 -7.00
N ASN A 248 -9.98 -7.96 -8.32
CA ASN A 248 -11.26 -7.96 -9.02
C ASN A 248 -11.95 -9.33 -8.97
N GLY A 249 -11.18 -10.41 -9.07
CA GLY A 249 -11.69 -11.77 -8.86
C GLY A 249 -12.25 -11.97 -7.44
N VAL A 250 -11.60 -11.40 -6.42
CA VAL A 250 -12.09 -11.42 -5.04
C VAL A 250 -13.34 -10.55 -4.85
N VAL A 251 -13.38 -9.36 -5.45
CA VAL A 251 -14.59 -8.51 -5.42
C VAL A 251 -15.79 -9.22 -6.02
N GLY A 252 -15.61 -9.93 -7.15
CA GLY A 252 -16.67 -10.72 -7.76
C GLY A 252 -17.22 -11.83 -6.84
N ARG A 253 -16.33 -12.53 -6.12
CA ARG A 253 -16.73 -13.53 -5.10
C ARG A 253 -17.53 -12.90 -3.96
N LEU A 254 -17.03 -11.80 -3.40
CA LEU A 254 -17.70 -11.08 -2.32
C LEU A 254 -19.07 -10.55 -2.75
N GLN A 255 -19.21 -10.14 -4.01
CA GLN A 255 -20.49 -9.73 -4.56
C GLN A 255 -21.49 -10.88 -4.69
N LEU A 256 -21.05 -12.09 -5.05
CA LEU A 256 -21.88 -13.30 -5.04
C LEU A 256 -22.27 -13.69 -3.61
N LEU A 257 -21.30 -13.73 -2.69
CA LEU A 257 -21.53 -14.05 -1.29
C LEU A 257 -22.50 -13.07 -0.61
N LEU A 258 -22.43 -11.79 -0.98
CA LEU A 258 -23.37 -10.76 -0.51
C LEU A 258 -24.77 -11.01 -1.05
N ALA A 259 -24.90 -11.34 -2.34
CA ALA A 259 -26.20 -11.69 -2.93
C ALA A 259 -26.83 -12.93 -2.27
N LEU A 260 -25.99 -13.87 -1.80
CA LEU A 260 -26.38 -15.07 -1.06
C LEU A 260 -26.60 -14.84 0.44
N GLY A 261 -26.37 -13.62 0.96
CA GLY A 261 -26.51 -13.29 2.38
C GLY A 261 -25.43 -13.91 3.30
N LEU A 262 -24.33 -14.40 2.74
CA LEU A 262 -23.24 -15.04 3.50
C LEU A 262 -22.21 -14.03 4.03
N VAL A 263 -22.13 -12.85 3.42
CA VAL A 263 -21.31 -11.73 3.89
C VAL A 263 -22.13 -10.44 3.86
N SER A 264 -21.78 -9.47 4.70
CA SER A 264 -22.30 -8.12 4.69
C SER A 264 -21.19 -7.11 4.39
N LYS A 265 -21.58 -5.88 4.06
CA LYS A 265 -20.64 -4.76 3.93
C LYS A 265 -20.68 -3.90 5.16
N TYR A 266 -19.58 -3.89 5.91
CA TYR A 266 -19.38 -2.93 7.00
C TYR A 266 -19.15 -1.51 6.45
N SER A 267 -18.31 -1.40 5.41
CA SER A 267 -18.02 -0.14 4.73
C SER A 267 -17.98 -0.31 3.21
N GLN A 268 -17.66 0.75 2.47
CA GLN A 268 -17.51 0.67 1.01
C GLN A 268 -16.43 -0.34 0.57
N SER A 269 -15.45 -0.62 1.45
CA SER A 269 -14.29 -1.47 1.14
C SER A 269 -14.12 -2.67 2.07
N VAL A 270 -14.80 -2.70 3.21
CA VAL A 270 -14.65 -3.73 4.25
C VAL A 270 -15.88 -4.63 4.28
N TRP A 271 -15.63 -5.93 4.24
CA TRP A 271 -16.63 -7.00 4.25
C TRP A 271 -16.59 -7.74 5.60
N GLU A 272 -17.72 -8.24 6.05
CA GLU A 272 -17.86 -8.99 7.29
C GLU A 272 -18.67 -10.28 7.07
N LEU A 273 -18.39 -11.29 7.88
CA LEU A 273 -19.07 -12.58 7.83
C LEU A 273 -20.42 -12.53 8.58
N THR A 274 -21.50 -12.97 7.93
CA THR A 274 -22.82 -13.06 8.59
C THR A 274 -22.94 -14.34 9.42
N PRO A 275 -23.91 -14.43 10.37
CA PRO A 275 -24.20 -15.69 11.05
C PRO A 275 -24.48 -16.85 10.09
N ARG A 276 -25.23 -16.61 9.01
CA ARG A 276 -25.48 -17.59 7.94
C ARG A 276 -24.20 -18.00 7.22
N GLY A 277 -23.29 -17.04 6.97
CA GLY A 277 -21.97 -17.30 6.43
C GLY A 277 -21.13 -18.24 7.28
N ARG A 278 -21.16 -18.08 8.62
CA ARG A 278 -20.48 -19.00 9.56
C ARG A 278 -21.02 -20.43 9.45
N MET A 279 -22.35 -20.59 9.43
CA MET A 279 -22.95 -21.91 9.25
C MET A 279 -22.56 -22.53 7.90
N PHE A 280 -22.62 -21.75 6.82
CA PHE A 280 -22.29 -22.24 5.48
C PHE A 280 -20.84 -22.73 5.41
N ARG A 281 -19.92 -21.94 5.98
CA ARG A 281 -18.50 -22.27 6.07
C ARG A 281 -18.24 -23.62 6.74
N GLU A 282 -19.01 -23.95 7.78
CA GLU A 282 -18.90 -25.23 8.50
C GLU A 282 -19.54 -26.40 7.73
N SER A 283 -20.46 -26.10 6.81
CA SER A 283 -21.16 -27.11 6.00
C SER A 283 -20.41 -27.59 4.75
N VAL A 284 -19.30 -26.95 4.38
CA VAL A 284 -18.53 -27.28 3.17
C VAL A 284 -17.06 -27.53 3.47
N ARG A 285 -16.44 -28.40 2.68
CA ARG A 285 -15.00 -28.69 2.79
C ARG A 285 -14.20 -27.59 2.10
N CYS A 286 -13.37 -26.87 2.85
CA CYS A 286 -12.45 -25.88 2.29
C CYS A 286 -11.02 -26.41 2.20
N LEU A 287 -10.20 -25.78 1.36
CA LEU A 287 -8.75 -25.93 1.47
C LEU A 287 -8.32 -25.51 2.87
N LYS A 288 -7.45 -26.32 3.49
CA LYS A 288 -6.83 -25.92 4.75
C LYS A 288 -5.80 -24.86 4.46
N TRP A 289 -5.78 -23.81 5.28
CA TRP A 289 -4.62 -22.93 5.34
C TRP A 289 -3.38 -23.81 5.64
N PRO A 290 -2.23 -23.62 4.96
CA PRO A 290 -1.03 -24.37 5.27
C PRO A 290 -0.66 -24.21 6.76
N VAL A 291 -0.83 -25.27 7.57
CA VAL A 291 -0.49 -25.25 9.00
C VAL A 291 1.01 -25.54 9.14
N ALA A 292 1.76 -24.49 9.51
CA ALA A 292 3.08 -24.46 10.16
C ALA A 292 4.31 -25.02 9.39
N LEU A 293 4.94 -24.13 8.62
CA LEU A 293 6.36 -23.79 8.84
C LEU A 293 6.37 -22.37 9.43
N GLY A 294 6.15 -22.29 10.75
CA GLY A 294 5.95 -21.02 11.46
C GLY A 294 4.71 -20.25 10.98
N ALA A 295 4.34 -19.20 11.68
CA ALA A 295 3.83 -18.06 10.94
C ALA A 295 4.86 -17.78 9.82
N PRO A 296 4.47 -17.33 8.62
CA PRO A 296 5.37 -16.37 8.01
C PRO A 296 5.48 -15.29 9.08
N ALA A 297 6.65 -15.24 9.74
CA ALA A 297 7.21 -13.96 10.05
C ALA A 297 6.88 -13.09 8.84
N ILE A 298 6.49 -11.85 9.06
CA ILE A 298 6.54 -10.86 8.00
C ILE A 298 8.03 -10.74 7.62
N GLY A 299 8.55 -11.73 6.90
CA GLY A 299 9.57 -11.56 5.91
C GLY A 299 8.75 -11.20 4.67
N SER A 300 8.68 -9.96 4.20
CA SER A 300 9.81 -9.04 4.16
C SER A 300 11.11 -9.83 4.09
N GLU A 301 11.21 -10.77 3.14
CA GLU A 301 12.41 -10.71 2.31
C GLU A 301 12.31 -9.38 1.52
N VAL A 302 12.45 -8.27 2.25
CA VAL A 302 13.51 -7.32 1.92
C VAL A 302 14.68 -8.26 1.77
N VAL A 303 15.23 -8.35 0.57
CA VAL A 303 16.55 -8.94 0.46
C VAL A 303 17.41 -8.03 1.33
N GLU A 304 17.59 -8.41 2.60
CA GLU A 304 18.71 -7.90 3.36
C GLU A 304 19.90 -8.19 2.44
N PRO A 305 20.72 -7.17 2.12
CA PRO A 305 21.89 -7.42 1.30
C PRO A 305 22.58 -8.65 1.89
N PRO A 306 22.95 -9.64 1.05
CA PRO A 306 23.50 -10.90 1.53
C PRO A 306 24.51 -10.58 2.63
N GLN A 307 24.46 -11.30 3.76
CA GLN A 307 25.26 -10.98 4.97
C GLN A 307 26.78 -10.81 4.69
N SER A 308 27.24 -11.21 3.50
CA SER A 308 28.57 -11.00 2.94
C SER A 308 28.84 -9.63 2.28
N MET A 309 27.87 -8.71 2.13
CA MET A 309 28.07 -7.36 1.56
C MET A 309 27.40 -6.31 2.45
N ARG A 310 28.11 -5.89 3.51
CA ARG A 310 27.69 -4.76 4.37
C ARG A 310 28.40 -3.45 4.02
N ASP A 311 29.42 -3.50 3.18
CA ASP A 311 30.20 -2.33 2.79
C ASP A 311 29.59 -1.70 1.53
N SER A 312 29.26 -0.41 1.61
CA SER A 312 28.81 0.39 0.46
C SER A 312 29.75 0.26 -0.74
N HIS A 313 31.06 0.16 -0.50
CA HIS A 313 32.06 0.02 -1.57
C HIS A 313 31.97 -1.34 -2.26
N GLU A 314 31.64 -2.41 -1.54
CA GLU A 314 31.46 -3.74 -2.13
C GLU A 314 30.19 -3.78 -2.99
N VAL A 315 29.08 -3.23 -2.48
CA VAL A 315 27.81 -3.13 -3.22
C VAL A 315 27.98 -2.30 -4.50
N ALA A 316 28.62 -1.13 -4.39
CA ALA A 316 28.89 -0.24 -5.52
C ALA A 316 29.81 -0.89 -6.56
N LYS A 317 30.89 -1.54 -6.11
CA LYS A 317 31.83 -2.23 -7.00
C LYS A 317 31.17 -3.40 -7.73
N GLU A 318 30.34 -4.17 -7.03
CA GLU A 318 29.60 -5.29 -7.63
C GLU A 318 28.60 -4.78 -8.67
N LEU A 319 27.86 -3.71 -8.37
CA LEU A 319 26.90 -3.10 -9.30
C LEU A 319 27.58 -2.65 -10.60
N VAL A 320 28.72 -1.96 -10.51
CA VAL A 320 29.46 -1.50 -11.70
C VAL A 320 30.03 -2.70 -12.48
N ALA A 321 30.59 -3.70 -11.79
CA ALA A 321 31.15 -4.89 -12.43
C ALA A 321 30.08 -5.73 -13.13
N ALA A 322 28.92 -5.93 -12.49
CA ALA A 322 27.80 -6.67 -13.06
C ALA A 322 27.18 -5.94 -14.26
N GLY A 323 27.15 -4.60 -14.25
CA GLY A 323 26.70 -3.78 -15.37
C GLY A 323 27.53 -3.97 -16.65
N LEU A 324 28.80 -4.38 -16.54
CA LEU A 324 29.68 -4.65 -17.67
C LEU A 324 29.71 -6.12 -18.10
N ASP A 325 29.12 -7.02 -17.31
CA ASP A 325 29.11 -8.46 -17.55
C ASP A 325 27.86 -8.91 -18.31
N SER A 326 27.87 -8.74 -19.63
CA SER A 326 26.73 -9.10 -20.48
C SER A 326 26.45 -10.61 -20.58
N VAL A 327 27.28 -11.47 -19.97
CA VAL A 327 27.08 -12.93 -19.97
C VAL A 327 26.20 -13.36 -18.81
N ASN A 328 26.27 -12.63 -17.69
CA ASN A 328 25.57 -12.96 -16.45
C ASN A 328 24.51 -11.90 -16.11
N SER A 329 23.46 -11.77 -16.93
CA SER A 329 22.40 -10.76 -16.74
C SER A 329 21.79 -10.80 -15.32
N ARG A 330 21.56 -12.00 -14.78
CA ARG A 330 21.03 -12.22 -13.43
C ARG A 330 21.85 -11.56 -12.33
N ARG A 331 23.17 -11.45 -12.51
CA ARG A 331 24.08 -10.81 -11.57
C ARG A 331 23.79 -9.31 -11.47
N MET A 332 23.53 -8.66 -12.60
CA MET A 332 23.15 -7.26 -12.67
C MET A 332 21.79 -7.02 -12.01
N GLU A 333 20.80 -7.88 -12.27
CA GLU A 333 19.47 -7.81 -11.63
C GLU A 333 19.57 -7.81 -10.10
N GLN A 334 20.37 -8.74 -9.55
CA GLN A 334 20.57 -8.86 -8.10
C GLN A 334 21.34 -7.67 -7.52
N ALA A 335 22.38 -7.19 -8.23
CA ALA A 335 23.18 -6.06 -7.78
C ALA A 335 22.37 -4.75 -7.72
N VAL A 336 21.47 -4.52 -8.69
CA VAL A 336 20.57 -3.36 -8.70
C VAL A 336 19.60 -3.40 -7.51
N VAL A 337 18.99 -4.56 -7.23
CA VAL A 337 18.10 -4.73 -6.07
C VAL A 337 18.84 -4.49 -4.76
N ALA A 338 20.07 -5.02 -4.64
CA ALA A 338 20.90 -4.82 -3.45
C ALA A 338 21.26 -3.34 -3.24
N ALA A 339 21.57 -2.61 -4.32
CA ALA A 339 21.88 -1.18 -4.25
C ALA A 339 20.67 -0.35 -3.77
N PHE A 340 19.46 -0.59 -4.31
CA PHE A 340 18.27 0.10 -3.82
C PHE A 340 17.94 -0.26 -2.35
N ALA A 341 18.11 -1.53 -1.97
CA ALA A 341 17.96 -1.94 -0.58
C ALA A 341 18.95 -1.22 0.34
N TYR A 342 20.21 -1.06 -0.07
CA TYR A 342 21.23 -0.31 0.67
C TYR A 342 20.86 1.16 0.88
N LEU A 343 20.24 1.79 -0.12
CA LEU A 343 19.72 3.16 -0.03
C LEU A 343 18.47 3.29 0.87
N GLY A 344 18.02 2.21 1.51
CA GLY A 344 16.84 2.20 2.37
C GLY A 344 15.52 2.14 1.61
N LEU A 345 15.54 1.84 0.30
CA LEU A 345 14.35 1.65 -0.52
C LEU A 345 13.96 0.17 -0.52
N PRO A 346 12.76 -0.22 -0.01
CA PRO A 346 12.37 -1.62 0.06
C PRO A 346 12.34 -2.26 -1.32
N SER A 347 13.21 -3.24 -1.54
CA SER A 347 13.45 -3.83 -2.86
C SER A 347 13.49 -5.34 -2.81
N ARG A 348 13.02 -5.99 -3.89
CA ARG A 348 12.99 -7.45 -4.02
C ARG A 348 13.32 -7.89 -5.45
N HIS A 349 14.17 -8.90 -5.57
CA HIS A 349 14.48 -9.55 -6.84
C HIS A 349 13.33 -10.50 -7.21
N LEU A 350 12.89 -10.48 -8.47
CA LEU A 350 11.79 -11.31 -8.96
C LEU A 350 12.33 -12.31 -9.98
N GLY A 351 12.94 -11.80 -11.06
CA GLY A 351 13.54 -12.58 -12.14
C GLY A 351 12.57 -13.52 -12.89
N GLY A 352 12.98 -13.96 -14.08
CA GLY A 352 12.27 -14.97 -14.86
C GLY A 352 11.49 -14.45 -16.06
N SER A 353 11.12 -15.37 -16.96
CA SER A 353 10.57 -15.01 -18.28
C SER A 353 9.27 -14.20 -18.16
N GLY A 354 9.33 -12.96 -18.63
CA GLY A 354 8.20 -12.04 -18.69
C GLY A 354 7.85 -11.34 -17.38
N LEU A 355 8.53 -11.58 -16.27
CA LEU A 355 8.46 -10.71 -15.10
C LEU A 355 9.48 -9.57 -15.23
N PRO A 356 9.31 -8.44 -14.52
CA PRO A 356 10.41 -7.51 -14.33
C PRO A 356 11.52 -8.17 -13.50
N ASP A 357 12.74 -7.68 -13.64
CA ASP A 357 13.91 -8.21 -12.93
C ASP A 357 13.77 -8.04 -11.41
N GLY A 358 13.16 -6.95 -10.96
CA GLY A 358 12.85 -6.72 -9.56
C GLY A 358 11.73 -5.72 -9.32
N GLU A 359 11.52 -5.39 -8.06
CA GLU A 359 10.62 -4.33 -7.61
C GLU A 359 11.27 -3.46 -6.54
N VAL A 360 10.94 -2.16 -6.53
CA VAL A 360 11.37 -1.20 -5.51
C VAL A 360 10.19 -0.35 -5.05
N ARG A 361 10.18 0.03 -3.77
CA ARG A 361 9.18 0.95 -3.20
C ARG A 361 9.80 2.30 -2.84
N THR A 362 9.08 3.38 -3.13
CA THR A 362 9.51 4.75 -2.78
C THR A 362 9.55 5.00 -1.27
N LEU A 363 8.73 4.28 -0.50
CA LEU A 363 8.64 4.38 0.96
C LEU A 363 8.34 3.00 1.57
N ALA A 364 8.59 2.86 2.86
CA ALA A 364 8.19 1.68 3.62
C ALA A 364 6.66 1.52 3.68
N GLY A 365 6.21 0.26 3.63
CA GLY A 365 4.81 -0.10 3.84
C GLY A 365 3.84 0.43 2.77
N LYS A 366 2.62 0.73 3.19
CA LYS A 366 1.49 1.03 2.28
C LYS A 366 1.55 2.43 1.63
N LEU A 367 2.39 3.33 2.15
CA LEU A 367 2.61 4.67 1.59
C LEU A 367 3.58 4.65 0.40
N GLY A 368 4.39 3.61 0.26
CA GLY A 368 5.33 3.44 -0.84
C GLY A 368 4.66 3.01 -2.14
N GLN A 369 4.90 3.79 -3.18
CA GLN A 369 4.55 3.43 -4.55
C GLN A 369 5.47 2.30 -5.03
N LEU A 370 4.89 1.29 -5.66
CA LEU A 370 5.64 0.15 -6.21
C LEU A 370 6.09 0.47 -7.64
N LEU A 371 7.38 0.29 -7.88
CA LEU A 371 8.04 0.45 -9.17
C LEU A 371 8.62 -0.89 -9.63
N ALA A 372 8.63 -1.13 -10.93
CA ALA A 372 9.34 -2.25 -11.54
C ALA A 372 10.80 -1.88 -11.74
N ILE A 373 11.72 -2.81 -11.53
CA ILE A 373 13.12 -2.69 -11.92
C ILE A 373 13.33 -3.52 -13.19
N GLU A 374 13.95 -2.92 -14.18
CA GLU A 374 14.52 -3.61 -15.34
C GLU A 374 16.01 -3.27 -15.40
N ALA A 375 16.87 -4.28 -15.48
CA ALA A 375 18.31 -4.14 -15.38
C ALA A 375 18.99 -4.69 -16.65
N LYS A 376 19.81 -3.88 -17.30
CA LYS A 376 20.62 -4.28 -18.46
C LYS A 376 22.11 -4.18 -18.18
N SER A 377 22.82 -5.19 -18.65
CA SER A 377 24.28 -5.24 -18.68
C SER A 377 24.80 -5.04 -20.11
N SER A 378 25.92 -4.32 -20.28
CA SER A 378 26.57 -4.13 -21.57
C SER A 378 28.09 -4.11 -21.43
N LYS A 379 28.79 -4.99 -22.18
CA LYS A 379 30.26 -5.02 -22.25
C LYS A 379 30.87 -3.73 -22.80
N ALA A 380 30.11 -3.00 -23.62
CA ALA A 380 30.55 -1.73 -24.20
C ALA A 380 30.38 -0.53 -23.24
N GLY A 381 29.78 -0.75 -22.06
CA GLY A 381 29.47 0.32 -21.11
C GLY A 381 28.23 1.16 -21.46
N LEU A 382 27.64 0.94 -22.65
CA LEU A 382 26.40 1.59 -23.08
C LEU A 382 25.39 0.55 -23.56
N VAL A 383 24.14 0.71 -23.15
CA VAL A 383 23.02 -0.06 -23.68
C VAL A 383 22.62 0.55 -25.02
N GLN A 384 22.65 -0.28 -26.06
CA GLN A 384 22.31 0.09 -27.43
C GLN A 384 20.82 -0.15 -27.72
N GLU A 385 20.28 0.54 -28.72
CA GLU A 385 18.86 0.48 -29.11
C GLU A 385 18.38 -0.96 -29.36
N GLU A 386 19.20 -1.74 -30.07
CA GLU A 386 18.94 -3.14 -30.44
C GLU A 386 18.77 -4.07 -29.23
N PHE A 387 19.35 -3.71 -28.08
CA PHE A 387 19.33 -4.50 -26.84
C PHE A 387 18.55 -3.82 -25.71
N SER A 388 17.82 -2.75 -26.03
CA SER A 388 17.10 -1.94 -25.04
C SER A 388 15.86 -2.63 -24.46
N GLY A 389 15.18 -3.50 -25.23
CA GLY A 389 14.02 -4.24 -24.71
C GLY A 389 12.85 -3.36 -24.21
N LEU A 390 12.80 -2.07 -24.58
CA LEU A 390 11.82 -1.11 -24.06
C LEU A 390 10.36 -1.50 -24.35
N LEU A 391 10.12 -2.25 -25.43
CA LEU A 391 8.78 -2.69 -25.87
C LEU A 391 8.06 -3.58 -24.85
N GLY A 392 8.78 -4.28 -23.97
CA GLY A 392 8.20 -5.22 -22.99
C GLY A 392 7.85 -4.60 -21.63
N LEU A 393 8.27 -3.37 -21.37
CA LEU A 393 8.22 -2.78 -20.03
C LEU A 393 6.80 -2.57 -19.51
N ALA A 394 5.86 -2.18 -20.38
CA ALA A 394 4.47 -1.97 -20.01
C ALA A 394 3.81 -3.26 -19.49
N ASP A 395 4.07 -4.38 -20.17
CA ASP A 395 3.54 -5.70 -19.79
C ASP A 395 4.18 -6.17 -18.47
N GLN A 396 5.49 -6.02 -18.30
CA GLN A 396 6.18 -6.35 -17.05
C GLN A 396 5.65 -5.53 -15.86
N ARG A 397 5.49 -4.21 -16.01
CA ARG A 397 4.89 -3.33 -14.99
C ARG A 397 3.49 -3.80 -14.58
N SER A 398 2.66 -4.16 -15.57
CA SER A 398 1.27 -4.56 -15.34
C SER A 398 1.16 -5.81 -14.47
N LYS A 399 2.10 -6.77 -14.60
CA LYS A 399 2.12 -8.04 -13.86
C LYS A 399 2.30 -7.85 -12.36
N ILE A 400 3.04 -6.82 -11.95
CA ILE A 400 3.24 -6.48 -10.53
C ILE A 400 2.43 -5.25 -10.09
N ASN A 401 1.60 -4.68 -10.98
CA ASN A 401 0.86 -3.43 -10.75
C ASN A 401 1.79 -2.28 -10.34
N ALA A 402 2.97 -2.20 -10.97
CA ALA A 402 3.88 -1.07 -10.85
C ALA A 402 3.43 0.07 -11.76
N SER A 403 3.59 1.30 -11.28
CA SER A 403 3.22 2.50 -12.03
C SER A 403 4.29 2.93 -13.04
N VAL A 404 5.55 2.65 -12.73
CA VAL A 404 6.75 3.13 -13.43
C VAL A 404 7.79 2.01 -13.46
N THR A 405 8.61 1.99 -14.51
CA THR A 405 9.80 1.14 -14.61
C THR A 405 11.03 1.99 -14.33
N VAL A 406 11.87 1.57 -13.40
CA VAL A 406 13.22 2.08 -13.22
C VAL A 406 14.13 1.20 -14.07
N TYR A 407 14.65 1.77 -15.14
CA TYR A 407 15.46 1.08 -16.13
C TYR A 407 16.93 1.40 -15.89
N VAL A 408 17.69 0.38 -15.47
CA VAL A 408 19.05 0.52 -14.94
C VAL A 408 20.07 -0.13 -15.86
N GLY A 409 21.17 0.57 -16.15
CA GLY A 409 22.25 0.03 -16.97
C GLY A 409 23.56 0.81 -16.81
N PRO A 410 24.70 0.33 -17.35
CA PRO A 410 26.00 1.01 -17.21
C PRO A 410 26.02 2.43 -17.80
N GLY A 411 25.16 2.67 -18.77
CA GLY A 411 24.93 3.93 -19.46
C GLY A 411 24.04 3.65 -20.68
N PHE A 412 23.56 4.69 -21.35
CA PHE A 412 22.60 4.56 -22.44
C PHE A 412 23.05 5.37 -23.66
N GLU A 413 22.93 4.79 -24.85
CA GLU A 413 23.12 5.58 -26.08
C GLU A 413 21.98 6.59 -26.25
N ARG A 414 22.24 7.69 -26.96
CA ARG A 414 21.29 8.80 -27.16
C ARG A 414 19.91 8.33 -27.62
N ARG A 415 19.82 7.36 -28.54
CA ARG A 415 18.53 6.85 -29.03
C ARG A 415 17.73 6.11 -27.96
N VAL A 416 18.41 5.37 -27.06
CA VAL A 416 17.75 4.71 -25.93
C VAL A 416 17.24 5.75 -24.94
N GLN A 417 18.00 6.83 -24.72
CA GLN A 417 17.56 7.96 -23.91
C GLN A 417 16.31 8.61 -24.50
N GLU A 418 16.35 9.00 -25.78
CA GLU A 418 15.21 9.60 -26.49
C GLU A 418 13.97 8.70 -26.48
N ALA A 419 14.15 7.37 -26.64
CA ALA A 419 13.05 6.42 -26.61
C ALA A 419 12.45 6.25 -25.20
N ALA A 420 13.27 6.28 -24.15
CA ALA A 420 12.80 6.17 -22.77
C ALA A 420 12.14 7.47 -22.30
N ASP A 421 12.71 8.64 -22.64
CA ASP A 421 12.16 9.96 -22.33
C ASP A 421 10.79 10.18 -22.99
N ALA A 422 10.50 9.46 -24.10
CA ALA A 422 9.19 9.45 -24.73
C ALA A 422 8.14 8.58 -23.99
N ASP A 423 8.55 7.66 -23.09
CA ASP A 423 7.63 6.92 -22.21
C ASP A 423 7.60 7.58 -20.81
N PRO A 424 6.52 8.29 -20.43
CA PRO A 424 6.42 8.98 -19.14
C PRO A 424 6.34 8.03 -17.93
N ARG A 425 6.51 6.72 -18.15
CA ARG A 425 6.54 5.69 -17.11
C ARG A 425 7.88 4.95 -17.06
N VAL A 426 8.94 5.49 -17.65
CA VAL A 426 10.29 4.93 -17.60
C VAL A 426 11.26 5.95 -17.01
N ALA A 427 11.91 5.60 -15.91
CA ALA A 427 12.99 6.38 -15.31
C ALA A 427 14.33 5.72 -15.64
N LEU A 428 15.21 6.43 -16.36
CA LEU A 428 16.56 5.95 -16.68
C LEU A 428 17.54 6.24 -15.55
N VAL A 429 18.24 5.20 -15.08
CA VAL A 429 19.25 5.32 -14.02
C VAL A 429 20.54 4.65 -14.46
N SER A 430 21.65 5.38 -14.45
CA SER A 430 22.96 4.79 -14.70
C SER A 430 23.41 4.00 -13.47
N SER A 431 24.04 2.85 -13.68
CA SER A 431 24.58 2.03 -12.58
C SER A 431 25.70 2.77 -11.84
N ARG A 432 26.35 3.73 -12.52
CA ARG A 432 27.34 4.63 -11.93
C ARG A 432 26.70 5.61 -10.95
N LEU A 433 25.64 6.32 -11.34
CA LEU A 433 24.91 7.20 -10.42
C LEU A 433 24.42 6.42 -9.19
N LEU A 434 23.84 5.22 -9.42
CA LEU A 434 23.35 4.38 -8.34
C LEU A 434 24.49 3.89 -7.42
N ALA A 435 25.66 3.57 -7.96
CA ALA A 435 26.85 3.22 -7.19
C ALA A 435 27.39 4.41 -6.38
N ASP A 436 27.43 5.61 -6.96
CA ASP A 436 27.87 6.83 -6.27
C ASP A 436 26.94 7.16 -5.10
N LEU A 437 25.63 6.99 -5.28
CA LEU A 437 24.63 7.12 -4.21
C LEU A 437 24.84 6.11 -3.09
N VAL A 438 25.13 4.84 -3.41
CA VAL A 438 25.39 3.80 -2.41
C VAL A 438 26.62 4.14 -1.57
N VAL A 439 27.72 4.56 -2.20
CA VAL A 439 28.94 4.95 -1.48
C VAL A 439 28.69 6.16 -0.58
N ARG A 440 27.99 7.17 -1.09
CA ARG A 440 27.71 8.39 -0.30
C ARG A 440 26.66 8.20 0.78
N GLN A 441 25.84 7.16 0.75
CA GLN A 441 24.84 6.93 1.79
C GLN A 441 25.46 6.74 3.20
N ASP A 442 26.72 6.31 3.29
CA ASP A 442 27.44 6.14 4.56
C ASP A 442 27.89 7.47 5.18
N SER A 443 28.14 8.50 4.37
CA SER A 443 28.61 9.82 4.81
C SER A 443 27.51 10.88 4.77
N ASP A 444 26.70 10.85 3.73
CA ASP A 444 25.74 11.86 3.31
C ASP A 444 24.35 11.23 3.18
N THR A 445 23.78 10.79 4.30
CA THR A 445 22.51 10.05 4.30
C THR A 445 21.41 10.87 3.62
N LEU A 446 20.80 10.29 2.58
CA LEU A 446 19.65 10.89 1.91
C LEU A 446 18.35 10.30 2.47
N SER A 447 17.37 11.17 2.70
CA SER A 447 16.02 10.73 3.04
C SER A 447 15.33 10.12 1.81
N PRO A 448 14.32 9.25 1.99
CA PRO A 448 13.54 8.72 0.87
C PRO A 448 12.90 9.79 -0.02
N VAL A 449 12.58 10.97 0.55
CA VAL A 449 12.06 12.11 -0.21
C VAL A 449 13.14 12.71 -1.12
N GLN A 450 14.37 12.83 -0.61
CA GLN A 450 15.52 13.29 -1.39
C GLN A 450 15.95 12.27 -2.45
N LEU A 451 15.68 10.98 -2.23
CA LEU A 451 15.91 9.92 -3.22
C LEU A 451 14.78 9.83 -4.27
N ALA A 452 13.63 10.48 -4.08
CA ALA A 452 12.51 10.39 -5.01
C ALA A 452 12.87 10.73 -6.47
N PRO A 453 13.70 11.77 -6.76
CA PRO A 453 14.14 12.08 -8.12
C PRO A 453 14.94 10.97 -8.82
N LEU A 454 15.53 10.03 -8.07
CA LEU A 454 16.16 8.84 -8.63
C LEU A 454 15.15 7.96 -9.38
N LEU A 455 13.90 7.95 -8.92
CA LEU A 455 12.83 7.06 -9.37
C LEU A 455 11.76 7.79 -10.21
N ASP A 456 11.90 9.11 -10.39
CA ASP A 456 10.96 9.96 -11.10
C ASP A 456 11.13 9.84 -12.61
N PRO A 457 10.15 9.32 -13.37
CA PRO A 457 10.26 9.19 -14.82
C PRO A 457 10.19 10.53 -15.56
N GLU A 458 9.72 11.61 -14.92
CA GLU A 458 9.65 12.93 -15.56
C GLU A 458 11.02 13.65 -15.59
N LEU A 459 12.00 13.16 -14.82
CA LEU A 459 13.33 13.74 -14.76
C LEU A 459 14.27 13.06 -15.77
N PRO A 460 14.87 13.79 -16.73
CA PRO A 460 15.86 13.20 -17.65
C PRO A 460 17.12 12.70 -16.92
N ALA A 461 17.81 11.73 -17.49
CA ALA A 461 19.01 11.12 -16.88
C ALA A 461 20.11 12.12 -16.52
N GLU A 462 20.43 13.07 -17.40
CA GLU A 462 21.45 14.08 -17.15
C GLU A 462 21.05 15.08 -16.05
N GLU A 463 19.77 15.45 -16.00
CA GLU A 463 19.24 16.34 -14.96
C GLU A 463 19.20 15.65 -13.60
N ARG A 464 18.92 14.34 -13.59
CA ARG A 464 18.98 13.51 -12.39
C ARG A 464 20.38 13.44 -11.79
N GLU A 465 21.41 13.24 -12.61
CA GLU A 465 22.81 13.25 -12.12
C GLU A 465 23.17 14.61 -11.52
N ARG A 466 22.82 15.71 -12.21
CA ARG A 466 23.05 17.08 -11.73
C ARG A 466 22.32 17.39 -10.43
N TYR A 467 21.08 16.91 -10.28
CA TYR A 467 20.29 17.08 -9.06
C TYR A 467 21.04 16.52 -7.84
N PHE A 468 21.56 15.30 -7.93
CA PHE A 468 22.29 14.69 -6.81
C PHE A 468 23.64 15.37 -6.55
N GLU A 469 24.34 15.84 -7.59
CA GLU A 469 25.54 16.66 -7.41
C GLU A 469 25.28 17.95 -6.63
N GLU A 470 24.20 18.66 -6.96
CA GLU A 470 23.81 19.89 -6.26
C GLU A 470 23.36 19.61 -4.82
N LEU A 471 22.64 18.50 -4.63
CA LEU A 471 22.19 18.07 -3.31
C LEU A 471 23.37 17.74 -2.37
N TRP A 472 24.37 17.01 -2.87
CA TRP A 472 25.59 16.72 -2.10
C TRP A 472 26.40 17.98 -1.80
N LYS A 473 26.56 18.89 -2.77
CA LYS A 473 27.19 20.19 -2.52
C LYS A 473 26.49 20.97 -1.40
N ALA A 474 25.16 20.89 -1.34
CA ALA A 474 24.39 21.53 -0.28
C ALA A 474 24.58 20.85 1.09
N GLN A 475 24.66 19.51 1.14
CA GLN A 475 24.94 18.76 2.37
C GLN A 475 26.36 19.00 2.88
N ASP A 476 27.38 18.90 2.01
CA ASP A 476 28.78 19.21 2.34
C ASP A 476 28.89 20.64 2.93
N ARG A 477 28.20 21.59 2.30
CA ARG A 477 28.15 22.98 2.78
C ARG A 477 27.50 23.08 4.15
N ALA A 478 26.38 22.40 4.40
CA ALA A 478 25.72 22.40 5.69
C ALA A 478 26.64 21.83 6.79
N ALA A 479 27.31 20.69 6.52
CA ALA A 479 28.23 20.07 7.47
C ALA A 479 29.42 20.98 7.81
N VAL A 480 29.98 21.70 6.82
CA VAL A 480 31.04 22.70 7.05
C VAL A 480 30.55 23.83 7.96
N ILE A 481 29.33 24.32 7.74
CA ILE A 481 28.75 25.40 8.57
C ILE A 481 28.49 24.91 9.99
N GLU A 482 27.95 23.70 10.16
CA GLU A 482 27.72 23.06 11.46
C GLU A 482 29.02 22.87 12.25
N LEU A 483 30.06 22.32 11.61
CA LEU A 483 31.37 22.15 12.22
C LEU A 483 31.99 23.49 12.60
N THR A 484 31.97 24.47 11.70
CA THR A 484 32.55 25.80 11.93
C THR A 484 31.81 26.54 13.05
N ALA A 485 30.47 26.43 13.10
CA ALA A 485 29.67 27.02 14.18
C ALA A 485 30.02 26.40 15.54
N ALA A 486 30.16 25.07 15.59
CA ALA A 486 30.58 24.37 16.81
C ALA A 486 31.97 24.79 17.26
N GLU A 487 32.93 24.92 16.34
CA GLU A 487 34.29 25.41 16.64
C GLU A 487 34.30 26.83 17.18
N ILE A 488 33.54 27.74 16.56
CA ILE A 488 33.42 29.13 17.00
C ILE A 488 32.86 29.18 18.43
N LEU A 489 31.75 28.48 18.69
CA LEU A 489 31.11 28.48 20.01
C LEU A 489 31.95 27.80 21.09
N CYS A 490 32.69 26.74 20.75
CA CYS A 490 33.60 26.09 21.70
C CYS A 490 34.79 27.00 22.04
N ALA A 491 35.36 27.68 21.05
CA ALA A 491 36.44 28.62 21.27
C ALA A 491 35.98 29.77 22.18
N GLU A 492 34.83 30.38 21.88
CA GLU A 492 34.26 31.45 22.72
C GLU A 492 33.99 31.00 24.16
N ALA A 493 33.51 29.76 24.36
CA ALA A 493 33.23 29.22 25.69
C ALA A 493 34.50 28.92 26.53
N GLU A 494 35.67 28.83 25.89
CA GLU A 494 36.96 28.63 26.55
C GLU A 494 37.67 29.95 26.90
N GLU A 495 37.20 31.08 26.36
CA GLU A 495 37.81 32.39 26.64
C GLU A 495 37.23 33.00 27.94
N ASP A 496 38.11 33.51 28.82
CA ASP A 496 37.76 34.11 30.11
C ASP A 496 37.18 35.54 29.96
N TRP A 497 35.99 35.69 29.37
CA TRP A 497 35.27 36.96 29.22
C TRP A 497 34.09 37.13 30.18
N GLU A 498 33.67 38.38 30.39
CA GLU A 498 32.48 38.74 31.19
C GLU A 498 31.16 38.18 30.63
N GLU A 499 31.09 37.82 29.33
CA GLU A 499 29.88 37.36 28.64
C GLU A 499 29.69 35.83 28.67
N GLU A 500 30.47 35.09 29.45
CA GLU A 500 30.33 33.64 29.71
C GLU A 500 30.15 32.75 28.46
N GLY A 501 30.72 33.13 27.31
CA GLY A 501 30.70 32.33 26.09
C GLY A 501 29.45 32.46 25.21
N TRP A 502 28.58 33.46 25.43
CA TRP A 502 27.35 33.66 24.66
C TRP A 502 27.58 34.41 23.34
N MET A 503 27.14 33.83 22.22
CA MET A 503 27.23 34.47 20.89
C MET A 503 25.88 34.61 20.20
N SER A 504 25.64 35.78 19.60
CA SER A 504 24.52 35.97 18.67
C SER A 504 24.85 35.46 17.27
N VAL A 505 23.82 35.16 16.46
CA VAL A 505 23.96 34.77 15.04
C VAL A 505 24.82 35.78 14.26
N LYS A 506 24.70 37.07 14.55
CA LYS A 506 25.48 38.14 13.90
C LYS A 506 26.98 38.02 14.18
N LEU A 507 27.34 37.69 15.42
CA LEU A 507 28.75 37.49 15.81
C LEU A 507 29.30 36.21 15.21
N ILE A 508 28.55 35.11 15.25
CA ILE A 508 28.93 33.84 14.60
C ILE A 508 29.17 34.05 13.11
N ARG A 509 28.29 34.79 12.41
CA ARG A 509 28.49 35.15 11.00
C ARG A 509 29.77 35.97 10.78
N ARG A 510 30.08 36.91 11.68
CA ARG A 510 31.31 37.70 11.60
C ARG A 510 32.54 36.79 11.66
N GLU A 511 32.56 35.84 12.58
CA GLU A 511 33.65 34.88 12.71
C GLU A 511 33.71 33.88 11.55
N MET A 512 32.57 33.45 10.99
CA MET A 512 32.58 32.66 9.75
C MET A 512 33.21 33.44 8.58
N ARG A 513 32.91 34.74 8.45
CA ARG A 513 33.52 35.60 7.42
C ARG A 513 35.02 35.80 7.62
N SER A 514 35.50 35.91 8.86
CA SER A 514 36.95 36.00 9.14
C SER A 514 37.69 34.73 8.69
N ARG A 515 37.00 33.58 8.74
CA ARG A 515 37.44 32.28 8.21
C ARG A 515 37.18 32.09 6.69
N LYS A 516 36.81 33.15 5.97
CA LYS A 516 36.47 33.14 4.52
C LYS A 516 35.27 32.26 4.15
N LEU A 517 34.41 31.93 5.13
CA LEU A 517 33.17 31.19 4.90
C LEU A 517 32.01 32.18 4.83
N VAL A 518 31.45 32.35 3.63
CA VAL A 518 30.29 33.24 3.41
C VAL A 518 29.00 32.48 3.72
N THR A 519 28.21 32.99 4.67
CA THR A 519 26.96 32.36 5.14
C THR A 519 25.83 33.37 5.35
N SER A 520 24.60 32.90 5.15
CA SER A 520 23.35 33.59 5.48
C SER A 520 22.93 33.36 6.95
N ASP A 521 21.99 34.15 7.47
CA ASP A 521 21.51 33.96 8.86
C ASP A 521 20.78 32.62 8.96
N ILE A 522 20.00 32.26 7.94
CA ILE A 522 19.20 31.04 7.95
C ILE A 522 20.07 29.79 7.90
N GLU A 523 21.22 29.81 7.20
CA GLU A 523 22.17 28.69 7.22
C GLU A 523 22.77 28.50 8.63
N ILE A 524 23.12 29.59 9.30
CA ILE A 524 23.65 29.54 10.68
C ILE A 524 22.57 29.06 11.64
N GLU A 525 21.36 29.61 11.56
CA GLU A 525 20.24 29.22 12.42
C GLU A 525 19.87 27.73 12.26
N ARG A 526 19.93 27.19 11.04
CA ARG A 526 19.74 25.75 10.79
C ARG A 526 20.82 24.92 11.48
N ALA A 527 22.09 25.30 11.36
CA ALA A 527 23.19 24.64 12.04
C ALA A 527 23.02 24.68 13.58
N LEU A 528 22.65 25.83 14.13
CA LEU A 528 22.40 26.00 15.56
C LEU A 528 21.19 25.18 16.03
N THR A 529 20.14 25.08 15.22
CA THR A 529 18.96 24.24 15.50
C THR A 529 19.35 22.75 15.56
N PHE A 530 20.20 22.30 14.64
CA PHE A 530 20.73 20.93 14.66
C PHE A 530 21.58 20.68 15.92
N LEU A 531 22.54 21.55 16.22
CA LEU A 531 23.43 21.43 17.39
C LEU A 531 22.68 21.51 18.73
N SER A 532 21.60 22.29 18.81
CA SER A 532 20.75 22.39 20.01
C SER A 532 19.71 21.28 20.13
N SER A 533 19.58 20.39 19.12
CA SER A 533 18.59 19.31 19.15
C SER A 533 18.78 18.42 20.39
N PRO A 534 17.72 17.91 21.04
CA PRO A 534 17.85 17.17 22.30
C PRO A 534 18.78 15.94 22.27
N ARG A 535 18.96 15.34 21.08
CA ARG A 535 19.85 14.18 20.92
C ARG A 535 21.33 14.55 20.84
N ILE A 536 21.64 15.77 20.40
CA ILE A 536 23.01 16.31 20.33
C ILE A 536 23.26 17.15 21.59
N ALA A 537 22.40 18.13 21.85
CA ALA A 537 22.41 19.03 22.99
C ALA A 537 23.80 19.65 23.21
N ALA A 538 24.46 20.03 22.12
CA ALA A 538 25.81 20.58 22.10
C ALA A 538 25.86 22.04 22.54
N ILE A 539 24.76 22.76 22.35
CA ILE A 539 24.66 24.19 22.61
C ILE A 539 23.36 24.51 23.36
N GLU A 540 23.40 25.56 24.17
CA GLU A 540 22.24 26.16 24.83
C GLU A 540 21.78 27.40 24.08
N LEU A 541 20.48 27.69 24.20
CA LEU A 541 19.85 28.90 23.68
C LEU A 541 19.29 29.69 24.86
N THR A 542 19.62 30.98 24.93
CA THR A 542 18.94 31.92 25.82
C THR A 542 18.11 32.89 24.99
N GLN A 543 16.80 32.94 25.27
CA GLN A 543 15.94 34.02 24.77
C GLN A 543 16.05 35.22 25.70
N PRO A 544 16.05 36.46 25.19
CA PRO A 544 16.07 37.63 26.07
C PRO A 544 14.83 37.66 26.97
N PRO A 545 14.92 38.23 28.19
CA PRO A 545 13.74 38.54 28.97
C PRO A 545 12.82 39.44 28.14
N ARG A 546 11.51 39.14 28.18
CA ARG A 546 10.41 39.69 27.33
C ARG A 546 10.30 41.22 27.21
N GLN A 547 11.17 42.01 27.86
CA GLN A 547 11.11 43.47 27.89
C GLN A 547 12.05 44.18 26.91
N ASP A 548 13.00 43.49 26.25
CA ASP A 548 13.89 44.15 25.28
C ASP A 548 13.95 43.39 23.95
N SER A 549 13.05 43.74 23.03
CA SER A 549 12.88 43.07 21.73
C SER A 549 13.99 43.36 20.70
N THR A 550 15.09 43.99 21.12
CA THR A 550 16.21 44.36 20.27
C THR A 550 17.40 43.40 20.37
N ILE A 551 17.46 42.58 21.42
CA ILE A 551 18.50 41.56 21.61
C ILE A 551 18.00 40.26 20.95
N GLY A 552 18.73 39.74 19.98
CA GLY A 552 18.40 38.46 19.35
C GLY A 552 18.73 37.27 20.26
N SER A 553 18.28 36.08 19.87
CA SER A 553 18.71 34.82 20.48
C SER A 553 20.24 34.71 20.58
N SER A 554 20.74 34.25 21.73
CA SER A 554 22.16 33.97 21.96
C SER A 554 22.40 32.49 22.24
N TYR A 555 23.55 32.00 21.81
CA TYR A 555 23.94 30.59 21.82
C TYR A 555 25.29 30.39 22.49
N ARG A 556 25.47 29.27 23.19
CA ARG A 556 26.74 28.92 23.85
C ARG A 556 26.98 27.42 23.77
N ALA A 557 28.23 26.99 23.55
CA ALA A 557 28.60 25.59 23.66
C ALA A 557 28.63 25.11 25.12
N VAL A 558 28.08 23.93 25.39
CA VAL A 558 28.09 23.32 26.74
C VAL A 558 28.97 22.08 26.84
N MET A 559 29.71 21.78 25.78
CA MET A 559 30.65 20.66 25.72
C MET A 559 31.73 20.91 24.67
N THR A 560 32.83 20.16 24.78
CA THR A 560 33.95 20.24 23.85
C THR A 560 33.59 19.69 22.46
N LEU A 561 34.29 20.18 21.43
CA LEU A 561 34.11 19.75 20.04
C LEU A 561 34.19 18.23 19.85
N ASP A 562 35.12 17.55 20.53
CA ASP A 562 35.24 16.09 20.49
C ASP A 562 34.02 15.37 21.09
N THR A 563 33.38 15.97 22.09
CA THR A 563 32.15 15.44 22.68
C THR A 563 30.96 15.65 21.75
N ILE A 564 30.90 16.81 21.06
CA ILE A 564 29.88 17.07 20.02
C ILE A 564 29.97 16.00 18.92
N LYS A 565 31.16 15.77 18.36
CA LYS A 565 31.39 14.73 17.34
C LYS A 565 30.95 13.34 17.81
N ARG A 566 31.30 12.97 19.05
CA ARG A 566 30.88 11.68 19.64
C ARG A 566 29.37 11.57 19.81
N ARG A 567 28.68 12.65 20.19
CA ARG A 567 27.23 12.67 20.37
C ARG A 567 26.47 12.58 19.05
N ILE A 568 26.94 13.24 18.00
CA ILE A 568 26.35 13.10 16.65
C ILE A 568 26.35 11.63 16.20
N ALA A 569 27.42 10.88 16.50
CA ALA A 569 27.53 9.46 16.15
C ALA A 569 26.86 8.49 17.15
N ALA A 570 26.41 8.96 18.32
CA ALA A 570 25.88 8.10 19.39
C ALA A 570 24.50 7.46 19.09
N PRO A 571 23.54 8.15 18.42
CA PRO A 571 22.23 7.62 18.05
C PRO A 571 22.22 6.21 17.44
N ALA A 572 23.04 5.97 16.42
CA ALA A 572 23.07 4.70 15.71
C ALA A 572 23.48 3.54 16.66
N ARG A 573 24.58 3.73 17.40
CA ARG A 573 25.09 2.75 18.37
C ARG A 573 24.11 2.42 19.50
N GLN A 574 23.18 3.32 19.82
CA GLN A 574 22.15 3.06 20.83
C GLN A 574 21.10 2.08 20.30
N TRP A 575 20.70 2.20 19.04
CA TRP A 575 19.73 1.29 18.42
C TRP A 575 20.30 -0.12 18.25
N ASP A 576 21.57 -0.25 17.85
CA ASP A 576 22.24 -1.56 17.74
C ASP A 576 22.25 -2.32 19.07
N ARG A 577 22.48 -1.61 20.19
CA ARG A 577 22.45 -2.21 21.53
C ARG A 577 21.06 -2.68 21.95
N LEU A 578 20.02 -1.94 21.58
CA LEU A 578 18.63 -2.26 21.94
C LEU A 578 18.04 -3.37 21.05
N GLY A 579 18.44 -3.45 19.78
CA GLY A 579 17.99 -4.49 18.85
C GLY A 579 18.47 -5.89 19.19
N GLY A 580 19.63 -6.03 19.86
CA GLY A 580 20.21 -7.33 20.22
C GLY A 580 19.50 -8.12 21.33
N HIS A 581 18.42 -7.59 21.92
CA HIS A 581 17.67 -8.25 23.02
C HIS A 581 16.30 -8.81 22.59
N SER A 582 16.01 -8.83 21.29
CA SER A 582 14.76 -9.41 20.74
C SER A 582 15.10 -10.71 20.00
N GLY A 583 15.42 -11.77 20.75
CA GLY A 583 15.63 -13.12 20.26
C GLY A 583 14.46 -14.03 20.61
#